data_AF-A0A926A091-F1
#
_entry.id   AF-A0A926A091-F1
#
_cell.length_a   1.000
_cell.length_b   1.000
_cell.length_c   1.000
_cell.angle_alpha   90.00
_cell.angle_beta   90.00
_cell.angle_gamma   90.00
#
_symmetry.space_group_name_H-M   'P 1'
#
loop_
_entity.id
_entity.type
_entity.pdbx_description
1 polymer ?
#
loop_
_entity_poly.entity_id
_entity_poly.type
_entity_poly.pdbx_seq_one_letter_code
_entity_poly.pdbx_strand_id
1 'polypeptide(L)' 'MAPPVLARALDPFPAPVRTLDAIHLASVEFLRTQRVTISLASYDQRMLDVAARMGIDIAPV' A
#
# COMPACT_ATOMS: atom_id res chain seq x y z
N MET A 1 -11.09 -10.91 5.18
CA MET A 1 -9.78 -10.24 5.02
C MET A 1 -8.68 -11.28 5.20
N ALA A 2 -7.61 -11.21 4.40
CA ALA A 2 -6.49 -12.15 4.49
C ALA A 2 -5.62 -11.81 5.72
N PRO A 3 -5.33 -12.75 6.64
CA PRO A 3 -4.53 -12.50 7.83
C PRO A 3 -3.17 -11.81 7.58
N PRO A 4 -2.41 -12.13 6.50
CA PRO A 4 -1.13 -11.47 6.22
C PRO A 4 -1.24 -9.97 5.96
N VAL A 5 -2.33 -9.52 5.33
CA VAL A 5 -2.56 -8.10 5.04
C VAL A 5 -2.78 -7.33 6.35
N LEU A 6 -3.59 -7.88 7.25
CA LEU A 6 -3.87 -7.22 8.53
C LEU A 6 -2.61 -7.18 9.41
N ALA A 7 -1.83 -8.27 9.44
CA ALA A 7 -0.56 -8.28 10.14
C ALA A 7 0.38 -7.18 9.62
N ARG A 8 0.54 -7.08 8.29
CA ARG A 8 1.39 -6.05 7.68
C ARG A 8 0.88 -4.63 7.91
N ALA A 9 -0.44 -4.42 7.98
CA ALA A 9 -1.02 -3.10 8.23
C ALA A 9 -0.76 -2.55 9.64
N LEU A 10 -0.34 -3.41 10.57
CA LEU A 10 0.05 -3.01 11.93
C LEU A 10 1.53 -2.59 12.02
N ASP A 11 2.34 -2.94 11.02
CA ASP A 11 3.75 -2.57 10.98
C ASP A 11 3.93 -1.09 10.59
N PRO A 12 5.04 -0.45 11.01
CA PRO A 12 5.31 0.94 10.65
C PRO A 12 5.35 1.19 9.13
N PHE A 13 4.86 2.36 8.73
CA PHE A 13 4.96 2.88 7.36
C PHE A 13 5.98 4.03 7.29
N PRO A 14 6.53 4.35 6.10
CA PRO A 14 7.48 5.45 5.91
C PRO A 14 6.97 6.84 6.31
N ALA A 15 5.66 7.01 6.49
CA ALA A 15 5.03 8.16 7.09
C ALA A 15 3.72 7.73 7.80
N PRO A 16 3.15 8.55 8.69
CA PRO A 16 1.85 8.27 9.29
C PRO A 16 0.76 8.13 8.23
N VAL A 17 -0.01 7.05 8.31
CA VAL A 17 -1.12 6.73 7.39
C VAL A 17 -2.41 6.51 8.16
N ARG A 18 -3.55 6.71 7.50
CA ARG A 18 -4.86 6.36 8.09
C ARG A 18 -5.06 4.85 8.02
N THR A 19 -5.98 4.33 8.84
CA THR A 19 -6.26 2.89 8.90
C THR A 19 -6.58 2.30 7.53
N LEU A 20 -7.38 2.98 6.72
CA LEU A 20 -7.74 2.49 5.39
C LEU A 20 -6.56 2.50 4.41
N ASP A 21 -5.70 3.52 4.47
CA ASP A 21 -4.49 3.60 3.66
C ASP A 21 -3.54 2.45 4.00
N ALA A 22 -3.37 2.15 5.30
CA ALA A 22 -2.56 1.03 5.77
C ALA A 22 -3.04 -0.31 5.19
N ILE A 23 -4.36 -0.55 5.17
CA ILE A 23 -4.94 -1.77 4.59
C ILE A 23 -4.69 -1.85 3.08
N HIS A 24 -4.84 -0.75 2.34
CA HIS A 24 -4.59 -0.76 0.91
C HIS A 24 -3.11 -0.95 0.58
N LEU A 25 -2.21 -0.23 1.26
CA LEU A 25 -0.76 -0.36 1.06
C LEU A 25 -0.28 -1.79 1.41
N ALA A 26 -0.76 -2.35 2.51
CA ALA A 26 -0.46 -3.73 2.90
C ALA A 26 -1.02 -4.76 1.90
N SER A 27 -2.18 -4.49 1.29
CA SER A 27 -2.75 -5.35 0.25
C SER A 27 -1.91 -5.34 -1.02
N VAL A 28 -1.43 -4.16 -1.45
CA VAL A 28 -0.53 -4.04 -2.60
C VAL A 28 0.78 -4.80 -2.34
N GLU A 29 1.35 -4.65 -1.14
CA GLU A 29 2.57 -5.37 -0.75
C GLU A 29 2.37 -6.89 -0.74
N PHE A 30 1.22 -7.37 -0.25
CA PHE A 30 0.85 -8.79 -0.28
C PHE A 30 0.72 -9.34 -1.71
N LEU A 31 0.24 -8.53 -2.67
CA LEU A 31 0.19 -8.93 -4.07
C LEU A 31 1.59 -8.95 -4.72
N ARG A 32 2.46 -7.99 -4.34
CA ARG A 32 3.85 -7.95 -4.79
C ARG A 32 4.66 -9.16 -4.30
N THR A 33 4.43 -9.63 -3.07
CA THR A 33 5.11 -10.84 -2.55
C THR A 33 4.70 -12.10 -3.31
N GLN A 34 3.51 -12.11 -3.93
CA GLN A 34 3.05 -13.14 -4.85
C GLN A 34 3.51 -12.94 -6.30
N ARG A 35 4.36 -11.94 -6.57
CA ARG A 35 4.86 -11.57 -7.90
C ARG A 35 3.76 -11.10 -8.87
N VAL A 36 2.65 -10.60 -8.36
CA VAL A 36 1.63 -9.95 -9.18
C VAL A 36 2.13 -8.54 -9.54
N THR A 37 2.18 -8.23 -10.83
CA THR A 37 2.44 -6.87 -11.32
C THR A 37 1.19 -6.02 -11.08
N ILE A 38 1.32 -4.98 -10.25
CA ILE A 38 0.21 -4.10 -9.87
C ILE A 38 0.73 -2.67 -9.67
N SER A 39 -0.11 -1.70 -10.01
CA SER A 39 0.10 -0.28 -9.73
C SER A 39 -1.05 0.28 -8.90
N LEU A 40 -0.76 1.30 -8.09
CA LEU A 40 -1.73 1.98 -7.23
C LEU A 40 -2.26 3.24 -7.92
N ALA A 41 -3.59 3.34 -8.06
CA ALA A 41 -4.29 4.56 -8.46
C ALA A 41 -5.02 5.14 -7.24
N SER A 42 -4.87 6.44 -6.96
CA SER A 42 -5.58 7.11 -5.87
C SER A 42 -5.64 8.61 -6.11
N TYR A 43 -6.71 9.25 -5.67
CA TYR A 43 -6.80 10.72 -5.60
C TYR A 43 -6.22 11.28 -4.29
N ASP A 44 -5.92 10.44 -3.29
CA ASP A 44 -5.28 10.91 -2.05
C ASP A 44 -3.77 10.97 -2.22
N GLN A 45 -3.26 12.19 -2.39
CA GLN A 45 -1.83 12.45 -2.58
C GLN A 45 -0.98 11.92 -1.42
N ARG A 46 -1.48 11.92 -0.18
CA ARG A 46 -0.71 11.43 0.97
C ARG A 46 -0.49 9.93 0.87
N MET A 47 -1.49 9.18 0.39
CA MET A 47 -1.35 7.75 0.18
C MET A 47 -0.38 7.47 -0.97
N LEU A 48 -0.46 8.24 -2.06
CA LEU A 48 0.48 8.15 -3.18
C LEU A 48 1.93 8.41 -2.74
N ASP A 49 2.15 9.42 -1.89
CA ASP A 49 3.49 9.76 -1.38
C ASP A 49 4.09 8.62 -0.56
N VAL A 50 3.28 7.94 0.26
CA VAL A 50 3.73 6.76 1.03
C VAL A 50 3.98 5.57 0.10
N ALA A 51 3.09 5.32 -0.86
CA ALA A 51 3.25 4.26 -1.85
C ALA A 51 4.57 4.42 -2.64
N ALA A 52 4.88 5.64 -3.09
CA ALA A 52 6.13 5.95 -3.79
C ALA A 52 7.35 5.65 -2.91
N ARG A 53 7.32 6.02 -1.62
CA ARG A 53 8.41 5.70 -0.66
C ARG A 53 8.56 4.21 -0.40
N MET A 54 7.50 3.42 -0.58
CA MET A 54 7.52 1.96 -0.52
C MET A 54 7.93 1.31 -1.87
N GLY A 55 8.26 2.11 -2.88
CA GLY A 55 8.61 1.63 -4.22
C GLY A 55 7.45 0.91 -4.90
N ILE A 56 6.21 1.36 -4.67
CA ILE A 56 5.00 0.89 -5.36
C ILE A 56 4.79 1.79 -6.59
N ASP A 57 4.55 1.18 -7.74
CA ASP A 57 4.25 1.92 -8.98
C ASP A 57 2.92 2.65 -8.89
N ILE A 58 2.88 3.90 -9.36
CA ILE A 58 1.67 4.72 -9.36
C ILE A 58 1.06 4.74 -10.75
N ALA A 59 -0.23 4.42 -10.85
CA ALA A 59 -0.99 4.51 -12.09
C ALA A 59 -1.41 5.97 -12.34
N PRO A 60 -1.52 6.40 -13.61
CA PRO A 60 -2.16 7.67 -13.94
C PRO A 60 -3.64 7.62 -13.53
N VAL A 61 -4.15 8.72 -12.98
CA VAL A 61 -5.52 8.88 -12.46
C VAL A 61 -6.25 9.99 -13.20
#